data_AF-A0A5C8A9M9-F1
#
_entry.id   AF-A0A5C8A9M9-F1
#
_cell.length_a   1.000
_cell.length_b   1.000
_cell.length_c   1.000
_cell.angle_alpha   90.00
_cell.angle_beta   90.00
_cell.angle_gamma   90.00
#
_symmetry.space_group_name_H-M   'P 1'
#
loop_
_entity.id
_entity.type
_entity.pdbx_description
1 polymer ?
#
loop_
_entity_poly.entity_id
_entity_poly.type
_entity_poly.pdbx_seq_one_letter_code
_entity_poly.pdbx_strand_id
1 'polypeptide(L)'
;MKLRSIPFICRSLCVGALALLTAPTLFAQEDVIVPIELAAPDVPPVADPDAPLMLVEQMPEYPGGKEALFAYIGKELKYPEEAIDKDIEGTVIISFVVERDGSIGEAKVLRGLGGGCSEEALRVVKSMPTWRPG
;
A
#
# COMPACT_ATOMS: atom_id res chain seq x y z
N MET A 1 34.02 -42.40 -20.09
CA MET A 1 33.05 -41.29 -20.27
C MET A 1 33.43 -40.18 -19.30
N LYS A 2 34.19 -39.21 -19.80
CA LYS A 2 34.87 -38.14 -19.06
C LYS A 2 34.78 -36.89 -19.93
N LEU A 3 34.53 -35.74 -19.27
CA LEU A 3 34.53 -34.35 -19.77
C LEU A 3 33.34 -33.97 -20.67
N ARG A 4 32.44 -33.05 -20.26
CA ARG A 4 32.61 -31.59 -20.00
C ARG A 4 33.25 -30.86 -21.18
N SER A 5 32.46 -30.14 -21.99
CA SER A 5 32.75 -28.75 -22.39
C SER A 5 31.68 -28.18 -23.31
N ILE A 6 31.37 -26.91 -23.05
CA ILE A 6 30.48 -25.98 -23.73
C ILE A 6 31.05 -25.59 -25.10
N PRO A 7 30.22 -25.45 -26.16
CA PRO A 7 30.58 -24.65 -27.34
C PRO A 7 29.78 -23.34 -27.34
N PHE A 8 30.45 -22.22 -27.06
CA PHE A 8 31.12 -21.36 -28.04
C PHE A 8 30.16 -20.36 -28.69
N ILE A 9 30.17 -19.20 -28.05
CA ILE A 9 29.76 -17.87 -28.51
C ILE A 9 30.17 -17.69 -29.97
N CYS A 10 29.16 -17.76 -30.84
CA CYS A 10 29.24 -17.29 -32.22
C CYS A 10 29.05 -15.76 -32.19
N ARG A 11 30.15 -15.01 -32.16
CA ARG A 11 30.11 -13.63 -32.64
C ARG A 11 31.40 -13.31 -33.37
N SER A 12 31.35 -13.65 -34.65
CA SER A 12 32.10 -13.11 -35.76
C SER A 12 32.89 -11.84 -35.43
N LEU A 13 34.21 -12.00 -35.42
CA LEU A 13 35.17 -11.22 -36.20
C LEU A 13 34.59 -9.95 -36.87
N CYS A 14 34.93 -8.79 -36.35
CA CYS A 14 35.06 -7.58 -37.14
C CYS A 14 36.43 -6.96 -36.83
N VAL A 15 37.17 -6.82 -37.90
CA VAL A 15 38.56 -6.42 -38.02
C VAL A 15 38.72 -4.93 -37.73
N GLY A 16 39.94 -4.54 -37.37
CA GLY A 16 40.34 -3.23 -36.87
C GLY A 16 39.93 -2.03 -37.70
N ALA A 17 39.85 -0.90 -37.01
CA ALA A 17 39.96 0.42 -37.61
C ALA A 17 40.61 1.38 -36.59
N LEU A 18 41.80 1.81 -36.98
CA LEU A 18 42.60 2.90 -36.45
C LEU A 18 41.79 4.21 -36.51
N ALA A 19 41.56 4.89 -35.39
CA ALA A 19 41.16 6.30 -35.39
C ALA A 19 41.53 6.98 -34.06
N LEU A 20 42.60 7.77 -34.13
CA LEU A 20 42.95 8.83 -33.20
C LEU A 20 41.87 9.92 -33.19
N LEU A 21 41.82 10.66 -32.07
CA LEU A 21 41.21 11.98 -31.88
C LEU A 21 39.67 12.04 -31.85
N THR A 22 39.11 11.88 -30.65
CA THR A 22 38.23 12.88 -30.06
C THR A 22 38.19 12.61 -28.56
N ALA A 23 38.85 13.46 -27.78
CA ALA A 23 38.65 13.49 -26.34
C ALA A 23 37.17 13.85 -26.10
N PRO A 24 36.34 12.98 -25.50
CA PRO A 24 35.11 13.46 -24.92
C PRO A 24 35.55 14.35 -23.77
N THR A 25 35.27 15.63 -23.93
CA THR A 25 35.34 16.70 -22.94
C THR A 25 35.07 16.07 -21.58
N LEU A 26 36.14 15.91 -20.81
CA LEU A 26 36.06 15.38 -19.47
C LEU A 26 35.04 16.26 -18.77
N PHE A 27 33.97 15.59 -18.39
CA PHE A 27 32.83 16.02 -17.62
C PHE A 27 33.30 16.99 -16.53
N ALA A 28 33.40 18.28 -16.87
CA ALA A 28 33.34 19.35 -15.91
C ALA A 28 31.86 19.48 -15.56
N GLN A 29 31.39 18.56 -14.72
CA GLN A 29 30.31 18.90 -13.84
C GLN A 29 30.95 18.98 -12.47
N GLU A 30 31.18 20.21 -12.06
CA GLU A 30 31.51 20.60 -10.70
C GLU A 30 30.65 19.75 -9.76
N ASP A 31 31.31 19.00 -8.89
CA ASP A 31 30.70 18.49 -7.68
C ASP A 31 30.26 19.73 -6.88
N VAL A 32 29.03 20.18 -7.15
CA VAL A 32 28.29 21.00 -6.21
C VAL A 32 28.06 20.08 -5.02
N ILE A 33 29.03 20.10 -4.11
CA ILE A 33 28.88 19.70 -2.73
C ILE A 33 27.78 20.62 -2.21
N VAL A 34 26.54 20.15 -2.30
CA VAL A 34 25.44 20.70 -1.52
C VAL A 34 25.88 20.46 -0.08
N PRO A 35 26.16 21.49 0.74
CA PRO A 35 26.16 21.25 2.16
C PRO A 35 24.74 20.78 2.47
N ILE A 36 24.59 19.48 2.74
CA ILE A 36 23.45 18.98 3.49
C ILE A 36 23.64 19.63 4.85
N GLU A 37 23.08 20.83 4.99
CA GLU A 37 22.83 21.42 6.29
C GLU A 37 21.96 20.39 6.99
N LEU A 38 22.62 19.64 7.87
CA LEU A 38 22.03 18.76 8.85
C LEU A 38 21.29 19.63 9.86
N ALA A 39 20.31 20.40 9.38
CA ALA A 39 19.24 20.89 10.20
C ALA A 39 18.38 19.67 10.48
N ALA A 40 18.78 18.92 11.51
CA ALA A 40 17.83 18.10 12.24
C ALA A 40 16.69 19.05 12.58
N PRO A 41 15.48 18.87 12.01
CA PRO A 41 14.38 19.62 12.55
C PRO A 41 14.20 19.01 13.94
N ASP A 42 14.57 19.76 14.96
CA ASP A 42 14.16 19.55 16.34
C ASP A 42 12.64 19.73 16.40
N VAL A 43 11.89 18.94 15.64
CA VAL A 43 10.45 18.84 15.79
C VAL A 43 10.31 18.09 17.11
N PRO A 44 9.90 18.74 18.21
CA PRO A 44 9.44 17.97 19.35
C PRO A 44 8.38 17.00 18.79
N PRO A 45 8.30 15.74 19.25
CA PRO A 45 7.17 14.91 18.89
C PRO A 45 5.93 15.68 19.32
N VAL A 46 5.25 16.31 18.36
CA VAL A 46 3.93 16.88 18.58
C VAL A 46 3.06 15.65 18.70
N ALA A 47 3.02 15.13 19.92
CA ALA A 47 2.04 14.16 20.35
C ALA A 47 0.73 14.93 20.36
N ASP A 48 0.14 15.09 19.18
CA ASP A 48 -1.25 15.49 19.08
C ASP A 48 -2.03 14.45 19.87
N PRO A 49 -2.70 14.84 20.98
CA PRO A 49 -3.43 13.89 21.82
C PRO A 49 -4.61 13.24 21.07
N ASP A 50 -4.96 13.77 19.91
CA ASP A 50 -6.03 13.30 19.04
C ASP A 50 -5.54 12.62 17.75
N ALA A 51 -4.22 12.43 17.58
CA ALA A 51 -3.71 11.61 16.50
C ALA A 51 -4.01 10.13 16.75
N PRO A 52 -4.53 9.38 15.77
CA PRO A 52 -4.82 7.96 15.94
C PRO A 52 -3.54 7.20 16.29
N LEU A 53 -3.55 6.54 17.45
CA LEU A 53 -2.42 5.80 17.97
C LEU A 53 -2.13 4.59 17.07
N MET A 54 -1.02 4.60 16.35
CA MET A 54 -0.59 3.48 15.51
C MET A 54 -0.06 2.28 16.33
N LEU A 55 0.16 2.49 17.64
CA LEU A 55 0.51 1.48 18.62
C LEU A 55 -0.52 1.54 19.75
N VAL A 56 -1.54 0.67 19.69
CA VAL A 56 -2.58 0.58 20.71
C VAL A 56 -2.30 -0.62 21.61
N GLU A 57 -2.31 -0.43 22.92
CA GLU A 57 -2.15 -1.53 23.90
C GLU A 57 -3.37 -2.48 23.90
N GLN A 58 -4.53 -2.00 23.43
CA GLN A 58 -5.78 -2.74 23.38
C GLN A 58 -6.47 -2.54 22.02
N MET A 59 -6.67 -3.60 21.27
CA MET A 59 -7.33 -3.52 19.96
C MET A 59 -8.83 -3.27 20.13
N PRO A 60 -9.46 -2.47 19.24
CA PRO A 60 -10.90 -2.25 19.29
C PRO A 60 -11.64 -3.57 19.02
N GLU A 61 -12.67 -3.85 19.82
CA GLU A 61 -13.43 -5.10 19.74
C GLU A 61 -14.89 -4.84 19.39
N TYR A 62 -15.40 -5.61 18.43
CA TYR A 62 -16.83 -5.58 18.07
C TYR A 62 -17.67 -6.20 19.21
N PRO A 63 -18.84 -5.66 19.56
CA PRO A 63 -19.69 -6.27 20.58
C PRO A 63 -20.09 -7.70 20.17
N GLY A 64 -19.65 -8.69 20.94
CA GLY A 64 -19.81 -10.11 20.62
C GLY A 64 -18.64 -10.73 19.84
N GLY A 65 -17.52 -10.00 19.73
CA GLY A 65 -16.30 -10.44 19.10
C GLY A 65 -16.40 -10.54 17.57
N LYS A 66 -15.38 -11.19 16.99
CA LYS A 66 -15.24 -11.36 15.54
C LYS A 66 -16.39 -12.16 14.90
N GLU A 67 -16.98 -13.11 15.61
CA GLU A 67 -18.06 -13.94 15.06
C GLU A 67 -19.33 -13.14 14.81
N ALA A 68 -19.70 -12.28 15.77
CA ALA A 68 -20.83 -11.36 15.61
C ALA A 68 -20.61 -10.36 14.48
N LEU A 69 -19.37 -9.89 14.30
CA LEU A 69 -19.01 -9.02 13.17
C LEU A 69 -19.22 -9.72 11.82
N PHE A 70 -18.71 -10.94 11.65
CA PHE A 70 -18.90 -11.68 10.40
C PHE A 70 -20.37 -12.00 10.13
N ALA A 71 -21.15 -12.33 11.17
CA ALA A 71 -22.59 -12.53 11.04
C ALA A 71 -23.32 -11.24 10.63
N TYR A 72 -22.94 -10.10 11.19
CA TYR A 72 -23.48 -8.80 10.81
C TYR A 72 -23.18 -8.47 9.35
N ILE A 73 -21.92 -8.61 8.94
CA ILE A 73 -21.50 -8.35 7.55
C ILE A 73 -22.26 -9.28 6.61
N GLY A 74 -22.34 -10.58 6.88
CA GLY A 74 -23.06 -11.52 6.03
C GLY A 74 -24.57 -11.24 5.92
N LYS A 75 -25.17 -10.61 6.94
CA LYS A 75 -26.58 -10.22 6.94
C LYS A 75 -26.84 -8.92 6.18
N GLU A 76 -25.94 -7.95 6.31
CA GLU A 76 -26.15 -6.59 5.81
C GLU A 76 -25.52 -6.34 4.43
N LEU A 77 -24.50 -7.12 4.04
CA LEU A 77 -23.81 -7.00 2.77
C LEU A 77 -24.69 -7.49 1.62
N LYS A 78 -25.02 -6.59 0.69
CA LYS A 78 -25.77 -6.92 -0.53
C LYS A 78 -24.89 -6.84 -1.75
N TYR A 79 -24.72 -7.95 -2.44
CA TYR A 79 -23.91 -7.95 -3.65
C TYR A 79 -24.69 -7.27 -4.80
N PRO A 80 -24.17 -6.17 -5.37
CA PRO A 80 -24.89 -5.37 -6.38
C PRO A 80 -25.01 -6.11 -7.71
N GLU A 81 -26.12 -5.90 -8.44
CA GLU A 81 -26.40 -6.55 -9.73
C GLU A 81 -25.30 -6.29 -10.76
N GLU A 82 -24.72 -5.08 -10.79
CA GLU A 82 -23.62 -4.74 -11.69
C GLU A 82 -22.37 -5.61 -11.51
N ALA A 83 -22.12 -6.08 -10.29
CA ALA A 83 -20.99 -6.97 -10.02
C ALA A 83 -21.32 -8.41 -10.44
N ILE A 84 -22.60 -8.81 -10.38
CA ILE A 84 -23.08 -10.13 -10.85
C ILE A 84 -22.95 -10.21 -12.36
N ASP A 85 -23.44 -9.20 -13.09
CA ASP A 85 -23.44 -9.18 -14.55
C ASP A 85 -22.02 -9.20 -15.16
N LYS A 86 -21.03 -8.76 -14.38
CA LYS A 86 -19.62 -8.66 -14.78
C LYS A 86 -18.74 -9.73 -14.12
N ASP A 87 -19.32 -10.66 -13.36
CA ASP A 87 -18.62 -11.72 -12.62
C ASP A 87 -17.43 -11.19 -11.79
N ILE A 88 -17.61 -10.05 -11.07
CA ILE A 88 -16.51 -9.37 -10.37
C ILE A 88 -16.34 -9.91 -8.95
N GLU A 89 -15.38 -10.80 -8.78
CA GLU A 89 -15.04 -11.36 -7.47
C GLU A 89 -13.74 -10.77 -6.89
N GLY A 90 -13.64 -10.75 -5.56
CA GLY A 90 -12.39 -10.41 -4.90
C GLY A 90 -12.54 -9.96 -3.46
N THR A 91 -11.50 -9.33 -2.93
CA THR A 91 -11.46 -8.79 -1.58
C THR A 91 -11.39 -7.27 -1.59
N VAL A 92 -12.33 -6.63 -0.90
CA VAL A 92 -12.29 -5.18 -0.60
C VAL A 92 -11.55 -4.98 0.71
N ILE A 93 -10.58 -4.07 0.75
CA ILE A 93 -9.87 -3.70 1.97
C ILE A 93 -10.25 -2.27 2.33
N ILE A 94 -10.82 -2.11 3.53
CA ILE A 94 -11.24 -0.82 4.08
C ILE A 94 -10.43 -0.55 5.35
N SER A 95 -9.88 0.65 5.43
CA SER A 95 -9.30 1.19 6.65
C SER A 95 -10.31 2.12 7.30
N PHE A 96 -10.51 2.01 8.60
CA PHE A 96 -11.36 2.91 9.36
C PHE A 96 -10.76 3.11 10.75
N VAL A 97 -11.11 4.22 11.38
CA VAL A 97 -10.66 4.57 12.74
C VAL A 97 -11.83 4.39 13.69
N VAL A 98 -11.59 3.78 14.85
CA VAL A 98 -12.59 3.71 15.92
C VAL A 98 -12.30 4.84 16.89
N GLU A 99 -13.28 5.73 17.05
CA GLU A 99 -13.21 6.88 17.93
C GLU A 99 -13.41 6.48 19.40
N ARG A 100 -13.10 7.40 20.34
CA ARG A 100 -13.22 7.14 21.79
C ARG A 100 -14.66 6.84 22.25
N ASP A 101 -15.67 7.23 21.48
CA ASP A 101 -17.08 6.95 21.74
C ASP A 101 -17.52 5.58 21.16
N GLY A 102 -16.63 4.89 20.45
CA GLY A 102 -16.93 3.64 19.75
C GLY A 102 -17.58 3.85 18.38
N SER A 103 -17.70 5.09 17.90
CA SER A 103 -18.15 5.37 16.54
C SER A 103 -17.04 5.09 15.52
N ILE A 104 -17.43 4.87 14.27
CA ILE A 104 -16.49 4.63 13.17
C ILE A 104 -16.24 5.95 12.45
N GLY A 105 -15.02 6.47 12.61
CA GLY A 105 -14.48 7.62 11.91
C GLY A 105 -13.65 7.23 10.68
N GLU A 106 -13.46 8.18 9.77
CA GLU A 106 -12.50 8.12 8.65
C GLU A 106 -12.45 6.80 7.85
N ALA A 107 -13.60 6.26 7.43
CA ALA A 107 -13.63 5.08 6.57
C ALA A 107 -13.10 5.38 5.15
N LYS A 108 -11.99 4.73 4.77
CA LYS A 108 -11.30 4.86 3.46
C LYS A 108 -11.10 3.49 2.82
N VAL A 109 -11.40 3.38 1.53
CA VAL A 109 -11.13 2.16 0.75
C VAL A 109 -9.67 2.17 0.31
N LEU A 110 -8.88 1.22 0.80
CA LEU A 110 -7.49 1.03 0.38
C LEU A 110 -7.42 0.22 -0.92
N ARG A 111 -8.26 -0.81 -1.01
CA ARG A 111 -8.36 -1.66 -2.19
C ARG A 111 -9.83 -1.86 -2.52
N GLY A 112 -10.27 -1.19 -3.58
CA GLY A 112 -11.62 -1.32 -4.09
C GLY A 112 -11.75 -2.45 -5.09
N LEU A 113 -12.95 -3.02 -5.16
CA LEU A 113 -13.42 -3.80 -6.29
C LEU A 113 -14.38 -2.92 -7.10
N GLY A 114 -14.35 -3.07 -8.43
CA GLY A 114 -15.31 -2.40 -9.30
C GLY A 114 -16.73 -2.93 -9.13
N GLY A 115 -17.67 -2.35 -9.87
CA GLY A 115 -19.07 -2.85 -9.92
C GLY A 115 -19.90 -2.53 -8.69
N GLY A 116 -19.57 -1.49 -7.91
CA GLY A 116 -20.37 -1.04 -6.77
C GLY A 116 -20.10 -1.77 -5.45
N CYS A 117 -19.23 -2.78 -5.45
CA CYS A 117 -18.88 -3.55 -4.24
C CYS A 117 -18.18 -2.68 -3.18
N SER A 118 -17.38 -1.70 -3.59
CA SER A 118 -16.64 -0.82 -2.68
C SER A 118 -17.59 0.14 -1.95
N GLU A 119 -18.56 0.68 -2.68
CA GLU A 119 -19.59 1.59 -2.19
C GLU A 119 -20.52 0.89 -1.19
N GLU A 120 -20.94 -0.34 -1.53
CA GLU A 120 -21.73 -1.16 -0.61
C GLU A 120 -20.95 -1.50 0.65
N ALA A 121 -19.69 -1.89 0.53
CA ALA A 121 -18.86 -2.20 1.69
C ALA A 121 -18.68 -0.96 2.58
N LEU A 122 -18.51 0.24 2.01
CA LEU A 122 -18.50 1.50 2.78
C LEU A 122 -19.83 1.78 3.49
N ARG A 123 -20.97 1.47 2.86
CA ARG A 123 -22.29 1.60 3.49
C ARG A 123 -22.40 0.69 4.70
N VAL A 124 -22.03 -0.58 4.56
CA VAL A 124 -22.06 -1.57 5.65
C VAL A 124 -21.17 -1.08 6.80
N VAL A 125 -19.95 -0.63 6.51
CA VAL A 125 -19.02 -0.14 7.53
C VAL A 125 -19.60 1.05 8.30
N LYS A 126 -20.19 2.03 7.61
CA LYS A 126 -20.83 3.19 8.25
C LYS A 126 -22.08 2.85 9.05
N SER A 127 -22.77 1.77 8.69
CA SER A 127 -24.00 1.32 9.37
C SER A 127 -23.74 0.49 10.63
N MET A 128 -22.49 0.11 10.88
CA MET A 128 -22.17 -0.76 12.02
C MET A 128 -22.52 -0.11 13.36
N PRO A 129 -22.91 -0.92 14.36
CA PRO A 129 -23.13 -0.44 15.72
C PRO A 129 -21.81 -0.01 16.39
N THR A 130 -21.92 0.61 17.57
CA THR A 130 -20.77 1.10 18.33
C THR A 130 -19.81 -0.03 18.73
N TRP A 131 -18.53 0.20 18.49
CA TRP A 131 -17.42 -0.67 18.86
C TRP A 131 -16.98 -0.40 20.30
N ARG A 132 -16.29 -1.36 20.92
CA ARG A 132 -15.61 -1.11 22.19
C ARG A 132 -14.24 -0.51 21.87
N PRO A 133 -13.99 0.78 22.20
CA PRO A 133 -12.66 1.37 22.06
C PRO A 133 -11.69 0.70 23.05
N GLY A 134 -10.42 0.62 22.65
CA GLY A 134 -9.30 0.13 23.48
C GLY A 134 -8.42 1.25 24.00
#